data_AF-A0A4Y8PGA7-F1
#
_entry.id   AF-A0A4Y8PGA7-F1
#
_cell.length_a   1.000
_cell.length_b   1.000
_cell.length_c   1.000
_cell.angle_alpha   90.00
_cell.angle_beta   90.00
_cell.angle_gamma   90.00
#
_symmetry.space_group_name_H-M   'P 1'
#
loop_
_entity.id
_entity.type
_entity.pdbx_description
1 polymer ?
#
loop_
_entity_poly.entity_id
_entity_poly.type
_entity_poly.pdbx_seq_one_letter_code
_entity_poly.pdbx_strand_id
1 'polypeptide(L)'
;MYNPGYPALINAEEPTRRWQARLREWATVVEPEPSMGGEDFAYYLHHRPGAFLFLGARPDVEYPHHSPHFQINEDALALGVEAFWHVIRA
;
A
#
# COMPACT_ATOMS: atom_id res chain seq x y z
N MET A 1 -30.93 8.73 2.48
CA MET A 1 -29.94 8.98 3.54
C MET A 1 -28.58 8.95 2.87
N TYR A 2 -27.77 10.01 2.97
CA TYR A 2 -26.43 10.07 2.36
C TYR A 2 -25.43 9.36 3.26
N ASN A 3 -24.62 8.46 2.68
CA ASN A 3 -23.47 7.87 3.35
C ASN A 3 -22.20 8.38 2.64
N PRO A 4 -21.35 9.18 3.29
CA PRO A 4 -20.15 9.73 2.64
C PRO A 4 -19.10 8.67 2.30
N GLY A 5 -19.24 7.44 2.82
CA GLY A 5 -18.23 6.40 2.66
C GLY A 5 -17.00 6.65 3.54
N TYR A 6 -15.87 6.07 3.16
CA TYR A 6 -14.60 6.25 3.87
C TYR A 6 -13.97 7.61 3.56
N PRO A 7 -13.27 8.23 4.52
CA PRO A 7 -12.46 9.40 4.22
C PRO A 7 -11.31 9.04 3.26
N ALA A 8 -10.65 10.06 2.69
CA ALA A 8 -9.48 9.85 1.86
C ALA A 8 -8.33 9.24 2.67
N LEU A 9 -7.71 8.19 2.15
CA LEU A 9 -6.48 7.64 2.71
C LEU A 9 -5.34 8.58 2.36
N ILE A 10 -4.80 9.27 3.36
CA ILE A 10 -3.68 10.20 3.21
C ILE A 10 -2.53 9.75 4.10
N ASN A 11 -1.41 9.44 3.47
CA ASN A 11 -0.19 9.10 4.18
C ASN A 11 0.45 10.34 4.84
N ALA A 12 0.97 10.18 6.06
CA ALA A 12 1.72 11.23 6.72
C ALA A 12 3.14 11.34 6.15
N GLU A 13 3.65 12.56 5.96
CA GLU A 13 4.93 12.82 5.30
C GLU A 13 6.12 12.12 5.99
N GLU A 14 6.27 12.26 7.32
CA GLU A 14 7.42 11.71 8.04
C GLU A 14 7.50 10.18 8.01
N PRO A 15 6.44 9.42 8.38
CA PRO A 15 6.47 7.97 8.31
C PRO A 15 6.69 7.47 6.88
N THR A 16 6.09 8.12 5.89
CA THR A 16 6.25 7.79 4.47
C THR A 16 7.70 7.93 4.04
N ARG A 17 8.32 9.08 4.32
CA ARG A 17 9.73 9.33 3.99
C ARG A 17 10.65 8.33 4.69
N ARG A 18 10.37 8.00 5.96
CA ARG A 18 11.14 7.01 6.73
C ARG A 18 11.05 5.62 6.10
N TRP A 19 9.84 5.18 5.74
CA TRP A 19 9.63 3.88 5.09
C TRP A 19 10.26 3.82 3.71
N GLN A 20 10.12 4.88 2.90
CA GLN A 20 10.77 4.96 1.59
C GLN A 20 12.29 4.85 1.70
N ALA A 21 12.91 5.54 2.66
CA ALA A 21 14.36 5.48 2.86
C ALA A 21 14.83 4.05 3.16
N ARG A 22 14.15 3.36 4.09
CA ARG A 22 14.47 1.98 4.47
C ARG A 22 14.23 0.98 3.34
N LEU A 23 13.09 1.06 2.68
CA LEU A 23 12.73 0.11 1.62
C LEU A 23 13.62 0.27 0.38
N ARG A 24 14.08 1.50 0.06
CA ARG A 24 15.00 1.75 -1.06
C ARG A 24 16.38 1.11 -0.90
N GLU A 25 16.76 0.69 0.31
CA GLU A 25 18.02 -0.05 0.52
C GLU A 25 17.97 -1.47 -0.08
N TRP A 26 16.76 -2.00 -0.34
CA TRP A 26 16.57 -3.40 -0.71
C TRP A 26 15.62 -3.62 -1.90
N ALA A 27 14.63 -2.75 -2.10
CA ALA A 27 13.62 -2.87 -3.14
C ALA A 27 13.47 -1.58 -3.97
N THR A 28 12.93 -1.74 -5.17
CA THR A 28 12.48 -0.61 -5.99
C THR A 28 11.23 0.00 -5.36
N VAL A 29 11.33 1.27 -4.97
CA VAL A 29 10.20 2.04 -4.40
C VAL A 29 9.84 3.16 -5.36
N VAL A 30 8.58 3.16 -5.81
CA VAL A 30 8.01 4.16 -6.71
C VAL A 30 6.93 4.95 -5.99
N GLU A 31 6.77 6.23 -6.34
CA GLU A 31 5.63 7.02 -5.89
C GLU A 31 4.41 6.64 -6.76
N PRO A 32 3.31 6.16 -6.16
CA PRO A 32 2.13 5.79 -6.93
C PRO A 32 1.31 7.03 -7.29
N GLU A 33 0.54 6.93 -8.39
CA GLU A 33 -0.54 7.88 -8.65
C GLU A 33 -1.68 7.68 -7.64
N PRO A 34 -2.41 8.74 -7.26
CA PRO A 34 -3.61 8.60 -6.43
C PRO A 34 -4.65 7.67 -7.06
N SER A 35 -5.24 6.80 -6.25
CA SER A 35 -6.32 5.90 -6.66
C SER A 35 -7.69 6.49 -6.34
N MET A 36 -8.69 6.21 -7.18
CA MET A 36 -10.10 6.52 -6.90
C MET A 36 -10.78 5.48 -6.00
N GLY A 37 -10.09 4.41 -5.61
CA GLY A 37 -10.60 3.38 -4.71
C GLY A 37 -10.73 3.89 -3.27
N GLY A 38 -11.82 3.51 -2.59
CA GLY A 38 -11.99 3.77 -1.16
C GLY A 38 -11.32 2.69 -0.32
N GLU A 39 -10.58 3.09 0.72
CA GLU A 39 -9.82 2.21 1.62
C GLU A 39 -10.10 2.60 3.07
N ASP A 40 -10.55 1.64 3.89
CA ASP A 40 -10.94 1.91 5.28
C ASP A 40 -9.74 2.16 6.19
N PHE A 41 -8.53 1.80 5.72
CA PHE A 41 -7.29 2.09 6.43
C PHE A 41 -7.10 3.60 6.69
N ALA A 42 -7.78 4.45 5.91
CA ALA A 42 -7.88 5.89 6.14
C ALA A 42 -8.29 6.22 7.59
N TYR A 43 -9.18 5.45 8.21
CA TYR A 43 -9.57 5.70 9.60
C TYR A 43 -8.40 5.55 10.57
N TYR A 44 -7.46 4.64 10.36
CA TYR A 44 -6.27 4.53 11.22
C TYR A 44 -5.36 5.75 11.05
N LEU A 45 -5.15 6.19 9.80
CA LEU A 45 -4.29 7.34 9.49
C LEU A 45 -4.85 8.68 9.98
N HIS A 46 -6.18 8.78 10.13
CA HIS A 46 -6.81 9.92 10.79
C HIS A 46 -6.50 10.02 12.30
N HIS A 47 -6.19 8.90 12.96
CA HIS A 47 -5.91 8.87 14.40
C HIS A 47 -4.42 8.85 14.73
N ARG A 48 -3.58 8.27 13.85
CA ARG A 48 -2.15 8.14 14.06
C ARG A 48 -1.39 8.40 12.75
N PRO A 49 -0.35 9.26 12.77
CA PRO A 49 0.54 9.41 11.63
C PRO A 49 1.13 8.06 11.24
N GLY A 50 0.89 7.65 10.00
CA GLY A 50 1.34 6.39 9.45
C GLY A 50 1.44 6.44 7.94
N ALA A 51 1.76 5.31 7.34
CA ALA A 51 1.85 5.14 5.90
C ALA A 51 1.17 3.83 5.48
N PHE A 52 0.65 3.85 4.26
CA PHE A 52 0.09 2.73 3.52
C PHE A 52 0.83 2.63 2.20
N LEU A 53 1.08 1.41 1.71
CA LEU A 53 1.81 1.20 0.47
C LEU A 53 1.09 0.18 -0.40
N PHE A 54 1.29 0.31 -1.72
CA PHE A 54 0.95 -0.75 -2.65
C PHE A 54 2.14 -1.70 -2.80
N LEU A 55 1.87 -3.00 -2.73
CA LEU A 55 2.85 -4.04 -2.99
C LEU A 55 2.73 -4.47 -4.45
N GLY A 56 3.82 -4.38 -5.22
CA GLY A 56 3.84 -4.83 -6.60
C GLY A 56 3.65 -6.35 -6.69
N ALA A 57 2.53 -6.78 -7.27
CA ALA A 57 2.17 -8.21 -7.40
C ALA A 57 1.62 -8.57 -8.79
N ARG A 58 2.05 -7.84 -9.84
CA ARG A 58 1.54 -8.00 -11.20
C ARG A 58 1.81 -9.43 -11.73
N PRO A 59 0.78 -10.20 -12.11
CA PRO A 59 0.91 -11.50 -12.77
C PRO A 59 1.26 -11.34 -14.27
N ASP A 60 1.45 -12.45 -14.99
CA ASP A 60 1.68 -12.43 -16.44
C ASP A 60 0.46 -11.91 -17.24
N VAL A 61 -0.75 -12.23 -16.77
CA VAL A 61 -2.02 -11.75 -17.36
C VAL A 61 -2.76 -10.91 -16.33
N GLU A 62 -2.88 -9.61 -16.62
CA GLU A 62 -3.43 -8.64 -15.68
C GLU A 62 -4.96 -8.49 -15.81
N TYR A 63 -5.65 -8.67 -14.69
CA TYR A 63 -7.04 -8.32 -14.51
C TYR A 63 -7.18 -7.40 -13.30
N PRO A 64 -8.11 -6.42 -13.31
CA PRO A 64 -8.24 -5.47 -12.22
C PRO A 64 -8.68 -6.15 -10.92
N HIS A 65 -8.44 -5.48 -9.80
CA HIS A 65 -9.04 -5.81 -8.52
C HIS A 65 -10.58 -5.95 -8.68
N HIS A 66 -11.18 -6.89 -7.95
CA HIS A 66 -12.60 -7.26 -8.02
C HIS A 66 -13.08 -7.99 -9.29
N SER A 67 -12.19 -8.31 -10.23
CA SER A 67 -12.52 -9.23 -11.33
C SER A 67 -12.60 -10.69 -10.84
N PRO A 68 -13.50 -11.55 -11.37
CA PRO A 68 -13.47 -12.99 -11.12
C PRO A 68 -12.22 -13.69 -11.72
N HIS A 69 -11.50 -13.00 -12.60
CA HIS A 69 -10.24 -13.45 -13.17
C HIS A 69 -9.02 -12.81 -12.49
N PHE A 70 -9.22 -12.08 -11.39
CA PHE A 70 -8.11 -11.47 -10.66
C PHE A 70 -7.09 -12.52 -10.24
N GLN A 71 -5.82 -12.23 -10.53
CA GLN A 71 -4.67 -13.05 -10.19
C GLN A 71 -3.54 -12.15 -9.71
N ILE A 72 -2.62 -12.72 -8.96
CA ILE A 72 -1.40 -12.06 -8.48
C ILE A 72 -0.19 -12.93 -8.77
N ASN A 73 0.99 -12.32 -8.87
CA ASN A 73 2.25 -13.05 -8.73
C ASN A 73 2.47 -13.36 -7.24
N GLU A 74 2.37 -14.63 -6.85
CA GLU A 74 2.51 -15.07 -5.45
C GLU A 74 3.94 -14.93 -4.90
N ASP A 75 4.96 -14.77 -5.75
CA ASP A 75 6.31 -14.42 -5.29
C ASP A 75 6.32 -13.07 -4.52
N ALA A 76 5.32 -12.22 -4.77
CA ALA A 76 5.13 -10.98 -4.03
C ALA A 76 4.76 -11.19 -2.55
N LEU A 77 4.28 -12.37 -2.15
CA LEU A 77 3.95 -12.64 -0.74
C LEU A 77 5.20 -12.55 0.14
N ALA A 78 6.31 -13.16 -0.30
CA ALA A 78 7.58 -13.05 0.39
C ALA A 78 8.08 -11.59 0.41
N LEU A 79 7.96 -10.88 -0.73
CA LEU A 79 8.29 -9.45 -0.82
C LEU A 79 7.53 -8.61 0.21
N GLY A 80 6.24 -8.88 0.41
CA GLY A 80 5.40 -8.18 1.37
C GLY A 80 5.81 -8.40 2.83
N VAL A 81 6.14 -9.64 3.20
CA VAL A 81 6.62 -9.97 4.55
C VAL A 81 7.95 -9.28 4.84
N GLU A 82 8.89 -9.34 3.90
CA GLU A 82 10.19 -8.67 4.03
C GLU A 82 10.04 -7.15 4.08
N ALA A 83 9.19 -6.55 3.24
CA ALA A 83 8.90 -5.12 3.30
C ALA A 83 8.35 -4.70 4.67
N PHE A 84 7.42 -5.49 5.23
CA PHE A 84 6.90 -5.24 6.58
C PHE A 84 7.99 -5.36 7.65
N TRP A 85 8.83 -6.39 7.57
CA TRP A 85 9.97 -6.59 8.47
C TRP A 85 10.95 -5.41 8.46
N HIS A 86 11.29 -4.91 7.27
CA HIS A 86 12.19 -3.76 7.11
C HIS A 86 11.63 -2.47 7.74
N VAL A 87 10.31 -2.26 7.74
CA VAL A 87 9.70 -1.04 8.31
C VAL A 87 9.46 -1.11 9.82
N ILE A 88 9.29 -2.30 10.41
CA ILE A 88 9.05 -2.45 11.86
C ILE A 88 10.32 -2.54 12.71
N ARG A 89 11.48 -2.88 12.12
CA ARG A 89 12.77 -2.96 12.83
C ARG A 89 13.53 -1.64 12.91
N ALA A 90 12.84 -0.53 12.68
CA ALA A 90 13.44 0.79 12.63
C ALA A 90 13.64 1.44 13.99
#